data_AF-A0A2Z4FHS8-F1
#
_entry.id   AF-A0A2Z4FHS8-F1
#
_cell.length_a   1.000
_cell.length_b   1.000
_cell.length_c   1.000
_cell.angle_alpha   90.00
_cell.angle_beta   90.00
_cell.angle_gamma   90.00
#
_symmetry.space_group_name_H-M   'P 1'
#
loop_
_entity.id
_entity.type
_entity.pdbx_description
1 polymer ?
#
loop_
_entity_poly.entity_id
_entity_poly.type
_entity_poly.pdbx_seq_one_letter_code
_entity_poly.pdbx_strand_id
1 'polypeptide(L)'
;MTQPNDPPATTWLEDLRAFTKEQRANLEIPNGHDLGPFDNFKRRASGGVLLQFLDFLQGGEALDMFAIALEKFPLHSRAFLFITDLPGAVAGQELMQPDSEHALCILKSEWRDWLADETRDDDSLFLEHFEFWSVWHQDLHPEWEYETDIPLSRAAEDGVEYWVHEEGFALAPNAGRGAQHLWKWDGEKVEKVQEAVSSWTSIPGID
;
A
#
# COMPACT_ATOMS: atom_id res chain seq x y z
N MET A 1 6.84 -2.83 30.61
CA MET A 1 5.71 -3.10 31.52
C MET A 1 4.56 -2.23 31.05
N THR A 2 3.62 -2.80 30.31
CA THR A 2 2.40 -2.13 29.85
C THR A 2 1.48 -1.89 31.05
N GLN A 3 0.90 -0.69 31.17
CA GLN A 3 -0.07 -0.41 32.22
C GLN A 3 -1.43 -1.02 31.85
N PRO A 4 -2.28 -1.38 32.84
CA PRO A 4 -3.49 -2.16 32.60
C PRO A 4 -4.67 -1.39 31.98
N ASN A 5 -4.46 -0.14 31.55
CA ASN A 5 -5.55 0.80 31.20
C ASN A 5 -5.31 1.57 29.89
N ASP A 6 -4.32 1.20 29.08
CA ASP A 6 -4.17 1.82 27.76
C ASP A 6 -5.38 1.39 26.90
N PRO A 7 -6.19 2.32 26.34
CA PRO A 7 -7.26 1.95 25.43
C PRO A 7 -6.65 1.21 24.23
N PRO A 8 -7.30 0.17 23.71
CA PRO A 8 -6.75 -0.60 22.60
C PRO A 8 -6.43 0.35 21.42
N ALA A 9 -5.39 0.01 20.68
CA ALA A 9 -4.87 0.69 19.49
C ALA A 9 -5.85 0.79 18.30
N THR A 10 -7.16 0.82 18.57
CA THR A 10 -8.26 0.64 17.62
C THR A 10 -9.25 1.78 17.60
N THR A 11 -9.23 2.74 18.54
CA THR A 11 -10.21 3.86 18.53
C THR A 11 -10.08 4.71 17.26
N TRP A 12 -8.86 5.07 16.86
CA TRP A 12 -8.63 5.79 15.59
C TRP A 12 -8.96 4.91 14.37
N LEU A 13 -8.78 3.58 14.48
CA LEU A 13 -9.11 2.65 13.39
C LEU A 13 -10.63 2.54 13.21
N GLU A 14 -11.41 2.59 14.30
CA GLU A 14 -12.87 2.68 14.25
C GLU A 14 -13.34 3.99 13.60
N ASP A 15 -12.70 5.12 13.92
CA ASP A 15 -12.94 6.40 13.23
C ASP A 15 -12.64 6.29 11.73
N LEU A 16 -11.48 5.72 11.38
CA LEU A 16 -11.10 5.49 9.99
C LEU A 16 -12.07 4.57 9.24
N ARG A 17 -12.58 3.52 9.92
CA ARG A 17 -13.64 2.66 9.36
C ARG A 17 -14.93 3.44 9.12
N ALA A 18 -15.33 4.29 10.07
CA ALA A 18 -16.52 5.12 9.90
C ALA A 18 -16.34 6.09 8.72
N PHE A 19 -15.19 6.75 8.63
CA PHE A 19 -14.84 7.64 7.53
C PHE A 19 -14.86 6.94 6.17
N THR A 20 -14.17 5.80 6.04
CA THR A 20 -14.13 5.05 4.78
C THR A 20 -15.51 4.55 4.37
N LYS A 21 -16.36 4.14 5.32
CA LYS A 21 -17.75 3.77 5.05
C LYS A 21 -18.56 4.95 4.50
N GLU A 22 -18.36 6.16 5.02
CA GLU A 22 -19.01 7.36 4.51
C GLU A 22 -18.53 7.71 3.09
N GLN A 23 -17.21 7.71 2.85
CA GLN A 23 -16.64 7.96 1.52
C GLN A 23 -17.18 6.96 0.47
N ARG A 24 -17.31 5.69 0.86
CA ARG A 24 -17.79 4.61 0.00
C ARG A 24 -19.30 4.55 -0.16
N ALA A 25 -20.07 5.39 0.55
CA ALA A 25 -21.52 5.47 0.33
C ALA A 25 -21.88 5.85 -1.11
N ASN A 26 -20.97 6.57 -1.79
CA ASN A 26 -21.13 7.02 -3.18
C ASN A 26 -20.10 6.41 -4.14
N LEU A 27 -19.25 5.49 -3.67
CA LEU A 27 -18.22 4.82 -4.46
C LEU A 27 -18.34 3.31 -4.26
N GLU A 28 -18.86 2.63 -5.28
CA GLU A 28 -18.94 1.17 -5.30
C GLU A 28 -17.59 0.59 -5.75
N ILE A 29 -16.98 -0.25 -4.90
CA ILE A 29 -15.84 -1.08 -5.32
C ILE A 29 -16.40 -2.19 -6.20
N PRO A 30 -15.99 -2.28 -7.48
CA PRO A 30 -16.59 -3.21 -8.43
C PRO A 30 -16.22 -4.66 -8.10
N ASN A 31 -17.00 -5.62 -8.61
CA ASN A 31 -16.58 -7.01 -8.58
C ASN A 31 -15.36 -7.20 -9.49
N GLY A 32 -14.42 -8.08 -9.10
CA GLY A 32 -13.23 -8.39 -9.91
C GLY A 32 -13.54 -8.91 -11.32
N HIS A 33 -14.72 -9.48 -11.55
CA HIS A 33 -15.18 -9.91 -12.88
C HIS A 33 -15.62 -8.77 -13.79
N ASP A 34 -15.93 -7.59 -13.23
CA ASP A 34 -16.38 -6.42 -13.98
C ASP A 34 -15.22 -5.49 -14.40
N LEU A 35 -14.00 -5.79 -13.95
CA LEU A 35 -12.81 -5.01 -14.28
C LEU A 35 -12.40 -5.21 -15.74
N GLY A 36 -12.01 -4.10 -16.39
CA GLY A 36 -11.35 -4.15 -17.69
C GLY A 36 -10.01 -4.89 -17.63
N PRO A 37 -9.42 -5.27 -18.79
CA PRO A 37 -8.21 -6.08 -18.84
C PRO A 37 -7.04 -5.52 -18.01
N PHE A 38 -6.83 -4.21 -18.08
CA PHE A 38 -5.74 -3.55 -17.39
C PHE A 38 -5.97 -3.44 -15.88
N ASP A 39 -7.15 -3.04 -15.44
CA ASP A 39 -7.47 -2.99 -14.01
C ASP A 39 -7.50 -4.38 -13.37
N ASN A 40 -7.95 -5.40 -14.12
CA ASN A 40 -7.85 -6.79 -13.67
C ASN A 40 -6.38 -7.25 -13.54
N PHE A 41 -5.47 -6.74 -14.38
CA PHE A 41 -4.04 -6.96 -14.19
C PHE A 41 -3.54 -6.27 -12.91
N LYS A 42 -3.84 -4.99 -12.70
CA LYS A 42 -3.46 -4.24 -11.48
C LYS A 42 -3.97 -4.93 -10.22
N ARG A 43 -5.24 -5.36 -10.20
CA ARG A 43 -5.83 -6.17 -9.12
C ARG A 43 -4.97 -7.39 -8.80
N ARG A 44 -4.63 -8.20 -9.82
CA ARG A 44 -3.82 -9.42 -9.62
C ARG A 44 -2.41 -9.10 -9.13
N ALA A 45 -1.79 -8.05 -9.65
CA ALA A 45 -0.46 -7.63 -9.22
C ALA A 45 -0.47 -7.16 -7.76
N SER A 46 -1.39 -6.25 -7.40
CA SER A 46 -1.53 -5.76 -6.02
C SER A 46 -1.89 -6.87 -5.03
N GLY A 47 -2.79 -7.78 -5.40
CA GLY A 47 -3.11 -8.96 -4.59
C GLY A 47 -1.93 -9.93 -4.44
N GLY A 48 -1.16 -10.15 -5.52
CA GLY A 48 0.04 -10.98 -5.48
C GLY A 48 1.10 -10.44 -4.51
N VAL A 49 1.30 -9.13 -4.49
CA VAL A 49 2.28 -8.49 -3.60
C VAL A 49 1.77 -8.48 -2.16
N LEU A 50 0.47 -8.29 -1.94
CA LEU A 50 -0.13 -8.46 -0.62
C LEU A 50 0.12 -9.86 -0.07
N LEU A 51 -0.10 -10.91 -0.87
CA LEU A 51 0.18 -12.29 -0.47
C LEU A 51 1.66 -12.51 -0.15
N GLN A 52 2.57 -12.04 -1.01
CA GLN A 52 4.01 -12.13 -0.76
C GLN A 52 4.42 -11.40 0.53
N PHE A 53 3.82 -10.25 0.81
CA PHE A 53 4.06 -9.52 2.04
C PHE A 53 3.57 -10.29 3.27
N LEU A 54 2.37 -10.87 3.21
CA LEU A 54 1.83 -11.71 4.29
C LEU A 54 2.71 -12.94 4.54
N ASP A 55 3.20 -13.58 3.46
CA ASP A 55 4.15 -14.69 3.54
C ASP A 55 5.48 -14.25 4.19
N PHE A 56 6.00 -13.08 3.81
CA PHE A 56 7.21 -12.49 4.39
C PHE A 56 7.07 -12.26 5.91
N LEU A 57 5.92 -11.75 6.36
CA LEU A 57 5.64 -11.56 7.79
C LEU A 57 5.58 -12.90 8.56
N GLN A 58 5.10 -13.96 7.92
CA GLN A 58 5.01 -15.30 8.53
C GLN A 58 6.34 -16.07 8.46
N GLY A 59 7.19 -15.77 7.48
CA GLY A 59 8.38 -16.53 7.13
C GLY A 59 9.61 -16.33 8.04
N GLY A 60 9.51 -15.54 9.11
CA GLY A 60 10.61 -15.26 10.03
C GLY A 60 11.64 -14.24 9.51
N GLU A 61 11.74 -14.04 8.20
CA GLU A 61 12.62 -13.04 7.57
C GLU A 61 12.35 -11.62 8.09
N ALA A 62 11.07 -11.27 8.30
CA ALA A 62 10.69 -9.99 8.90
C ALA A 62 11.25 -9.82 10.33
N LEU A 63 11.26 -10.90 11.13
CA LEU A 63 11.82 -10.90 12.47
C LEU A 63 13.34 -10.78 12.43
N ASP A 64 14.00 -11.39 11.46
CA ASP A 64 15.46 -11.28 11.30
C ASP A 64 15.88 -9.88 10.86
N MET A 65 15.19 -9.29 9.88
CA MET A 65 15.52 -7.99 9.33
C MET A 65 15.15 -6.83 10.27
N PHE A 66 14.02 -6.93 10.97
CA PHE A 66 13.47 -5.83 11.76
C PHE A 66 13.37 -6.14 13.26
N ALA A 67 14.13 -7.11 13.76
CA ALA A 67 14.10 -7.60 15.15
C ALA A 67 13.97 -6.49 16.19
N ILE A 68 14.85 -5.49 16.13
CA ILE A 68 14.93 -4.39 17.10
C ILE A 68 13.63 -3.58 17.13
N ALA A 69 13.06 -3.27 15.97
CA ALA A 69 11.81 -2.54 15.92
C ALA A 69 10.62 -3.41 16.31
N LEU A 70 10.59 -4.68 15.89
CA LEU A 70 9.48 -5.59 16.19
C LEU A 70 9.45 -6.03 17.66
N GLU A 71 10.58 -6.01 18.37
CA GLU A 71 10.64 -6.16 19.82
C GLU A 71 9.95 -4.97 20.53
N LYS A 72 10.19 -3.75 20.04
CA LYS A 72 9.59 -2.52 20.59
C LYS A 72 8.14 -2.31 20.15
N PHE A 73 7.80 -2.75 18.94
CA PHE A 73 6.50 -2.56 18.28
C PHE A 73 6.00 -3.90 17.71
N PRO A 74 5.46 -4.81 18.55
CA PRO A 74 5.06 -6.14 18.10
C PRO A 74 3.90 -6.10 17.09
N LEU A 75 3.97 -6.90 16.02
CA LEU A 75 2.95 -6.89 14.95
C LEU A 75 1.55 -7.27 15.44
N HIS A 76 1.44 -8.21 16.37
CA HIS A 76 0.16 -8.77 16.83
C HIS A 76 -0.69 -7.80 17.65
N SER A 77 -0.11 -6.69 18.11
CA SER A 77 -0.82 -5.66 18.89
C SER A 77 -1.16 -4.43 18.05
N ARG A 78 -1.02 -4.49 16.73
CA ARG A 78 -1.04 -3.33 15.84
C ARG A 78 -2.10 -3.45 14.76
N ALA A 79 -2.64 -2.31 14.36
CA ALA A 79 -3.51 -2.24 13.20
C ALA A 79 -2.71 -2.45 11.91
N PHE A 80 -3.33 -3.12 10.95
CA PHE A 80 -2.84 -3.29 9.60
C PHE A 80 -3.63 -2.43 8.63
N LEU A 81 -2.95 -1.54 7.92
CA LEU A 81 -3.54 -0.78 6.82
C LEU A 81 -3.01 -1.30 5.49
N PHE A 82 -3.91 -1.75 4.62
CA PHE A 82 -3.61 -1.94 3.21
C PHE A 82 -4.09 -0.72 2.42
N ILE A 83 -3.14 0.14 2.04
CA ILE A 83 -3.37 1.38 1.31
C ILE A 83 -3.22 1.14 -0.19
N THR A 84 -4.24 1.43 -0.98
CA THR A 84 -4.25 0.99 -2.37
C THR A 84 -5.09 1.88 -3.29
N ASP A 85 -5.18 1.54 -4.57
CA ASP A 85 -6.10 2.16 -5.52
C ASP A 85 -7.35 1.27 -5.72
N LEU A 86 -8.24 1.65 -6.63
CA LEU A 86 -9.49 0.90 -6.84
C LEU A 86 -9.23 -0.57 -7.25
N PRO A 87 -8.37 -0.88 -8.24
CA PRO A 87 -8.02 -2.27 -8.56
C PRO A 87 -7.46 -3.06 -7.37
N GLY A 88 -6.56 -2.48 -6.58
CA GLY A 88 -6.03 -3.16 -5.41
C GLY A 88 -7.04 -3.27 -4.26
N ALA A 89 -8.02 -2.37 -4.15
CA ALA A 89 -9.12 -2.51 -3.20
C ALA A 89 -10.03 -3.71 -3.53
N VAL A 90 -10.23 -4.00 -4.83
CA VAL A 90 -10.89 -5.25 -5.25
C VAL A 90 -10.09 -6.47 -4.78
N ALA A 91 -8.76 -6.46 -4.93
CA ALA A 91 -7.92 -7.53 -4.40
C ALA A 91 -8.00 -7.62 -2.87
N GLY A 92 -8.07 -6.48 -2.17
CA GLY A 92 -8.29 -6.41 -0.74
C GLY A 92 -9.60 -7.08 -0.31
N GLN A 93 -10.70 -6.85 -1.03
CA GLN A 93 -11.99 -7.53 -0.77
C GLN A 93 -11.93 -9.05 -0.98
N GLU A 94 -11.10 -9.51 -1.92
CA GLU A 94 -10.95 -10.94 -2.23
C GLU A 94 -10.04 -11.68 -1.23
N LEU A 95 -9.03 -10.99 -0.68
CA LEU A 95 -7.95 -11.59 0.10
C LEU A 95 -8.04 -11.31 1.61
N MET A 96 -8.60 -10.18 2.01
CA MET A 96 -8.70 -9.77 3.41
C MET A 96 -10.05 -10.15 4.02
N GLN A 97 -10.07 -10.37 5.33
CA GLN A 97 -11.31 -10.58 6.06
C GLN A 97 -12.02 -9.23 6.26
N PRO A 98 -13.24 -9.03 5.71
CA PRO A 98 -13.92 -7.74 5.77
C PRO A 98 -14.29 -7.31 7.20
N ASP A 99 -14.54 -8.29 8.08
CA ASP A 99 -14.93 -8.06 9.47
C ASP A 99 -13.73 -8.10 10.44
N SER A 100 -12.50 -8.03 9.92
CA SER A 100 -11.31 -7.98 10.78
C SER A 100 -11.34 -6.72 11.65
N GLU A 101 -11.17 -6.87 12.96
CA GLU A 101 -11.08 -5.73 13.89
C GLU A 101 -9.76 -4.96 13.69
N HIS A 102 -8.68 -5.65 13.32
CA HIS A 102 -7.33 -5.09 13.26
C HIS A 102 -6.86 -4.71 11.85
N ALA A 103 -7.56 -5.12 10.79
CA ALA A 103 -7.14 -4.87 9.42
C ALA A 103 -8.15 -4.04 8.64
N LEU A 104 -7.67 -3.07 7.87
CA LEU A 104 -8.49 -2.25 7.00
C LEU A 104 -7.83 -2.07 5.63
N CYS A 105 -8.60 -2.29 4.57
CA CYS A 105 -8.23 -1.89 3.22
C CYS A 105 -8.81 -0.51 2.90
N ILE A 106 -7.96 0.43 2.50
CA ILE A 106 -8.29 1.84 2.29
C ILE A 106 -7.72 2.35 0.96
N LEU A 107 -8.47 3.23 0.28
CA LEU A 107 -7.96 3.88 -0.93
C LEU A 107 -6.94 4.96 -0.54
N LYS A 108 -5.87 5.14 -1.33
CA LYS A 108 -4.82 6.16 -1.09
C LYS A 108 -5.42 7.56 -0.99
N SER A 109 -6.46 7.87 -1.77
CA SER A 109 -7.18 9.13 -1.67
C SER A 109 -7.93 9.27 -0.35
N GLU A 110 -8.66 8.23 0.08
CA GLU A 110 -9.36 8.21 1.38
C GLU A 110 -8.36 8.39 2.52
N TRP A 111 -7.22 7.70 2.46
CA TRP A 111 -6.17 7.79 3.47
C TRP A 111 -5.60 9.20 3.57
N ARG A 112 -5.23 9.79 2.44
CA ARG A 112 -4.72 11.16 2.39
C ARG A 112 -5.73 12.17 2.92
N ASP A 113 -7.00 12.02 2.55
CA ASP A 113 -8.05 12.95 2.95
C ASP A 113 -8.35 12.83 4.46
N TRP A 114 -8.28 11.61 5.02
CA TRP A 114 -8.40 11.38 6.46
C TRP A 114 -7.24 12.02 7.24
N LEU A 115 -6.00 11.87 6.75
CA LEU A 115 -4.80 12.47 7.36
C LEU A 115 -4.75 14.00 7.28
N ALA A 116 -5.42 14.60 6.30
CA ALA A 116 -5.42 16.05 6.11
C ALA A 116 -6.34 16.80 7.11
N ASP A 117 -7.11 16.08 7.92
CA ASP A 117 -8.04 16.66 8.88
C ASP A 117 -7.33 17.05 10.17
N GLU A 118 -7.04 18.35 10.31
CA GLU A 118 -6.38 18.95 11.48
C GLU A 118 -7.17 18.76 12.79
N THR A 119 -8.44 18.34 12.74
CA THR A 119 -9.22 18.04 13.96
C THR A 119 -8.87 16.70 14.58
N ARG A 120 -8.10 15.86 13.87
CA ARG A 120 -7.63 14.54 14.31
C ARG A 120 -6.23 14.58 14.94
N ASP A 121 -5.79 15.75 15.39
CA ASP A 121 -4.41 16.00 15.84
C ASP A 121 -4.02 15.14 17.07
N ASP A 122 -2.92 14.40 16.86
CA ASP A 122 -2.07 13.69 17.83
C ASP A 122 -2.74 12.63 18.75
N ASP A 123 -3.23 11.54 18.14
CA ASP A 123 -3.38 10.29 18.89
C ASP A 123 -2.02 9.59 18.97
N SER A 124 -1.42 9.52 20.17
CA SER A 124 -0.20 8.74 20.42
C SER A 124 -0.31 7.26 19.97
N LEU A 125 -1.53 6.73 19.85
CA LEU A 125 -1.83 5.39 19.35
C LEU A 125 -1.83 5.31 17.81
N PHE A 126 -1.85 6.43 17.09
CA PHE A 126 -1.63 6.47 15.65
C PHE A 126 -0.26 5.89 15.29
N LEU A 127 0.73 5.98 16.19
CA LEU A 127 2.05 5.36 15.98
C LEU A 127 2.02 3.82 16.04
N GLU A 128 0.88 3.21 16.41
CA GLU A 128 0.73 1.77 16.61
C GLU A 128 0.11 1.03 15.41
N HIS A 129 0.25 1.55 14.18
CA HIS A 129 -0.12 0.81 12.96
C HIS A 129 1.08 0.50 12.08
N PHE A 130 0.95 -0.54 11.27
CA PHE A 130 1.84 -0.75 10.14
C PHE A 130 1.08 -0.60 8.83
N GLU A 131 1.78 -0.04 7.86
CA GLU A 131 1.25 0.22 6.53
C GLU A 131 1.84 -0.80 5.56
N PHE A 132 1.00 -1.27 4.66
CA PHE A 132 1.41 -1.86 3.40
C PHE A 132 0.69 -1.10 2.30
N TRP A 133 1.40 -0.73 1.24
CA TRP A 133 0.79 -0.07 0.10
C TRP A 133 1.09 -0.78 -1.21
N SER A 134 0.13 -0.68 -2.12
CA SER A 134 0.25 -1.14 -3.50
C SER A 134 -0.63 -0.24 -4.37
N VAL A 135 -0.02 0.69 -5.10
CA VAL A 135 -0.71 1.82 -5.74
C VAL A 135 -0.19 1.99 -7.16
N TRP A 136 -1.10 2.17 -8.11
CA TRP A 136 -0.77 2.49 -9.49
C TRP A 136 -1.02 3.97 -9.79
N HIS A 137 -0.07 4.62 -10.47
CA HIS A 137 -0.21 6.02 -10.88
C HIS A 137 0.56 6.32 -12.17
N GLN A 138 0.29 7.49 -12.75
CA GLN A 138 0.99 8.01 -13.94
C GLN A 138 1.88 9.22 -13.63
N ASP A 139 2.18 9.46 -12.35
CA ASP A 139 3.18 10.45 -11.94
C ASP A 139 4.59 9.93 -12.27
N LEU A 140 4.98 10.08 -13.54
CA LEU A 140 6.28 9.65 -14.07
C LEU A 140 7.35 10.69 -13.73
N HIS A 141 8.51 10.23 -13.23
CA HIS A 141 9.62 11.14 -12.98
C HIS A 141 10.16 11.67 -14.33
N PRO A 142 10.44 12.99 -14.47
CA PRO A 142 10.88 13.57 -15.73
C PRO A 142 12.17 12.98 -16.30
N GLU A 143 13.02 12.42 -15.43
CA GLU A 143 14.31 11.83 -15.78
C GLU A 143 14.24 10.32 -16.08
N TRP A 144 13.07 9.69 -15.98
CA TRP A 144 12.93 8.27 -16.30
C TRP A 144 12.80 8.06 -17.81
N GLU A 145 13.51 7.05 -18.31
CA GLU A 145 13.60 6.66 -19.72
C GLU A 145 13.19 5.19 -19.86
N TYR A 146 12.57 4.81 -20.98
CA TYR A 146 12.18 3.40 -21.23
C TYR A 146 13.05 2.69 -22.28
N GLU A 147 13.86 3.46 -23.01
CA GLU A 147 14.91 3.06 -23.95
C GLU A 147 15.99 4.14 -23.88
N THR A 148 17.25 3.81 -24.17
CA THR A 148 18.36 4.80 -24.08
C THR A 148 18.01 6.08 -24.84
N ASP A 149 18.00 7.20 -24.12
CA ASP A 149 17.72 8.55 -24.64
C ASP A 149 16.27 8.79 -25.11
N ILE A 150 15.30 7.97 -24.70
CA ILE A 150 13.87 8.22 -24.96
C ILE A 150 13.14 8.58 -23.66
N PRO A 151 12.84 9.87 -23.44
CA PRO A 151 12.08 10.32 -22.29
C PRO A 151 10.67 9.73 -22.28
N LEU A 152 10.22 9.25 -21.13
CA LEU A 152 8.84 8.78 -20.92
C LEU A 152 7.79 9.86 -21.25
N SER A 153 8.16 11.14 -21.19
CA SER A 153 7.28 12.27 -21.54
C SER A 153 6.82 12.29 -23.01
N ARG A 154 7.46 11.52 -23.91
CA ARG A 154 7.05 11.37 -25.32
C ARG A 154 6.20 10.13 -25.61
N ALA A 155 6.10 9.21 -24.66
CA ALA A 155 5.45 7.91 -24.86
C ALA A 155 3.97 7.95 -25.23
N ALA A 156 3.24 9.00 -24.81
CA ALA A 156 1.82 9.14 -25.07
C ALA A 156 1.47 9.31 -26.57
N GLU A 157 2.46 9.65 -27.42
CA GLU A 157 2.25 9.89 -28.85
C GLU A 157 2.00 8.60 -29.66
N ASP A 158 2.36 7.43 -29.13
CA ASP A 158 2.22 6.12 -29.82
C ASP A 158 1.04 5.26 -29.33
N GLY A 159 0.13 5.83 -28.53
CA GLY A 159 -0.99 5.07 -27.93
C GLY A 159 -0.56 4.07 -26.85
N VAL A 160 0.65 4.23 -26.32
CA VAL A 160 1.22 3.45 -25.23
C VAL A 160 1.11 4.24 -23.94
N GLU A 161 0.66 3.57 -22.88
CA GLU A 161 0.60 4.16 -21.55
C GLU A 161 1.70 3.59 -20.65
N TYR A 162 2.34 4.47 -19.89
CA TYR A 162 3.28 4.08 -18.84
C TYR A 162 2.66 4.31 -17.48
N TRP A 163 2.90 3.34 -16.60
CA TRP A 163 2.33 3.31 -15.27
C TRP A 163 3.40 2.92 -14.27
N VAL A 164 3.37 3.58 -13.13
CA VAL A 164 4.20 3.25 -11.98
C VAL A 164 3.36 2.39 -11.05
N HIS A 165 3.92 1.27 -10.64
CA HIS A 165 3.42 0.50 -9.52
C HIS A 165 4.33 0.75 -8.33
N GLU A 166 3.82 1.49 -7.36
CA GLU A 166 4.47 1.79 -6.10
C GLU A 166 4.00 0.78 -5.05
N GLU A 167 4.93 0.04 -4.47
CA GLU A 167 4.65 -0.92 -3.41
C GLU A 167 5.64 -0.79 -2.26
N GLY A 168 5.20 -1.18 -1.07
CA GLY A 168 6.07 -1.17 0.09
C GLY A 168 5.33 -1.36 1.39
N PHE A 169 6.08 -1.28 2.47
CA PHE A 169 5.55 -1.35 3.81
C PHE A 169 6.37 -0.52 4.79
N ALA A 170 5.71 -0.11 5.87
CA ALA A 170 6.31 0.46 7.06
C ALA A 170 5.84 -0.35 8.27
N LEU A 171 6.75 -1.16 8.84
CA LEU A 171 6.47 -2.04 9.97
C LEU A 171 6.66 -1.37 11.32
N ALA A 172 7.32 -0.22 11.39
CA ALA A 172 7.57 0.55 12.62
C ALA A 172 8.34 1.83 12.24
N PRO A 173 8.55 2.78 13.18
CA PRO A 173 9.42 3.92 12.93
C PRO A 173 10.80 3.49 12.41
N ASN A 174 11.18 4.01 11.24
CA ASN A 174 12.41 3.68 10.52
C ASN A 174 12.59 2.20 10.17
N ALA A 175 11.50 1.43 10.06
CA ALA A 175 11.50 0.03 9.67
C ALA A 175 10.57 -0.20 8.49
N GLY A 176 11.12 -0.36 7.30
CA GLY A 176 10.30 -0.54 6.11
C GLY A 176 11.12 -0.69 4.84
N ARG A 177 10.43 -0.94 3.74
CA ARG A 177 10.99 -0.88 2.40
C ARG A 177 9.93 -0.47 1.41
N GLY A 178 10.36 0.11 0.30
CA GLY A 178 9.48 0.41 -0.81
C GLY A 178 10.22 0.33 -2.14
N ALA A 179 9.47 0.10 -3.20
CA ALA A 179 9.95 0.07 -4.56
C ALA A 179 8.92 0.67 -5.51
N GLN A 180 9.43 1.20 -6.61
CA GLN A 180 8.62 1.64 -7.75
C GLN A 180 9.03 0.80 -8.96
N HIS A 181 8.04 0.24 -9.64
CA HIS A 181 8.23 -0.55 -10.85
C HIS A 181 7.56 0.18 -12.02
N LEU A 182 8.27 0.28 -13.14
CA LEU A 182 7.77 0.89 -14.35
C LEU A 182 7.13 -0.18 -15.24
N TRP A 183 5.89 0.07 -15.65
CA TRP A 183 5.09 -0.81 -16.47
C TRP A 183 4.62 -0.08 -17.73
N LYS A 184 4.47 -0.85 -18.80
CA LYS A 184 3.94 -0.42 -20.09
C LYS A 184 2.62 -1.13 -20.35
N TRP A 185 1.64 -0.41 -20.88
CA TRP A 185 0.36 -0.90 -21.35
C TRP A 185 0.11 -0.42 -22.78
N ASP A 186 -0.09 -1.36 -23.71
CA ASP A 186 -0.31 -1.06 -25.14
C ASP A 186 -1.78 -1.21 -25.58
N GLY A 187 -2.70 -1.39 -24.62
CA GLY A 187 -4.11 -1.69 -24.89
C GLY A 187 -4.46 -3.19 -24.91
N GLU A 188 -3.46 -4.06 -25.00
CA GLU A 188 -3.63 -5.53 -25.01
C GLU A 188 -2.79 -6.24 -23.96
N LYS A 189 -1.55 -5.81 -23.74
CA LYS A 189 -0.55 -6.46 -22.89
C LYS A 189 0.11 -5.48 -21.92
N VAL A 190 0.32 -5.97 -20.70
CA VAL A 190 1.10 -5.29 -19.68
C VAL A 190 2.49 -5.89 -19.63
N GLU A 191 3.52 -5.05 -19.69
CA GLU A 191 4.92 -5.44 -19.63
C GLU A 191 5.64 -4.67 -18.52
N LYS A 192 6.43 -5.36 -17.68
CA LYS A 192 7.31 -4.70 -16.72
C LYS A 192 8.53 -4.21 -17.49
N VAL A 193 8.64 -2.89 -17.65
CA VAL A 193 9.74 -2.24 -18.38
C VAL A 193 10.98 -2.21 -17.50
N GLN A 194 10.79 -1.81 -16.23
CA GLN A 194 11.89 -1.71 -15.28
C GLN A 194 11.42 -2.09 -13.88
N GLU A 195 12.20 -2.95 -13.25
CA GLU A 195 12.02 -3.33 -11.87
C GLU A 195 12.80 -2.40 -10.95
N ALA A 196 12.16 -1.93 -9.86
CA ALA A 196 12.80 -1.10 -8.84
C ALA A 196 13.53 0.12 -9.44
N VAL A 197 12.87 0.86 -10.35
CA VAL A 197 13.40 2.11 -10.92
C VAL A 197 13.76 3.12 -9.82
N SER A 198 13.06 3.03 -8.69
CA SER A 198 13.46 3.60 -7.41
C SER A 198 13.17 2.58 -6.32
N SER A 199 14.01 2.52 -5.28
CA SER A 199 13.75 1.71 -4.09
C SER A 199 14.45 2.29 -2.87
N TRP A 200 13.93 1.94 -1.70
CA TRP A 200 14.52 2.29 -0.42
C TRP A 200 14.27 1.18 0.59
N THR A 201 15.19 1.07 1.55
CA THR A 201 15.07 0.17 2.70
C THR A 201 15.55 0.93 3.93
N SER A 202 14.79 0.89 5.00
CA SER A 202 15.15 1.49 6.29
C SER A 202 15.15 0.38 7.34
N ILE A 203 16.32 0.07 7.89
CA ILE A 203 16.50 -0.95 8.92
C ILE A 203 16.96 -0.24 10.21
N PRO A 204 16.18 -0.34 11.30
CA PRO A 204 16.55 0.29 12.57
C PRO A 204 17.88 -0.25 13.11
N GLY A 205 18.77 0.64 13.52
CA GLY A 205 20.04 0.27 14.17
C GLY A 205 21.15 -0.12 13.19
N ILE A 206 20.94 0.05 11.89
CA ILE A 206 21.99 -0.03 10.86
C ILE A 206 22.12 1.38 10.26
N ASP A 207 23.22 2.07 10.59
CA ASP A 207 23.63 3.34 9.97
C ASP A 207 24.26 3.10 8.59
#